data_AF-A0A957YTE5-F1
#
_entry.id   AF-A0A957YTE5-F1
#
_cell.length_a   1.000
_cell.length_b   1.000
_cell.length_c   1.000
_cell.angle_alpha   90.00
_cell.angle_beta   90.00
_cell.angle_gamma   90.00
#
_symmetry.space_group_name_H-M   'P 1'
#
loop_
_entity.id
_entity.type
_entity.pdbx_description
1 polymer ?
#
loop_
_entity_poly.entity_id
_entity_poly.type
_entity_poly.pdbx_seq_one_letter_code
_entity_poly.pdbx_strand_id
1 'polypeptide(L)'
;MAKAKANAAGAKRSNRNTLRAKAAKQRRTQNYIMLGAGAFFVLLIGFVIFFQVRSNLPVAGEESLSSQGNTHINFGSPSPIAYNSTPPTSGPHYDNLVAWGIYDEPQRYEHLVHNLEDGGVIVYYQCADGCPEVVAELKEIVRPYIDRGDHVVLA
;
A
#
# COMPACT_ATOMS: atom_id res chain seq x y z
N MET A 1 15.96 -65.05 -48.63
CA MET A 1 15.10 -64.70 -47.45
C MET A 1 15.85 -64.10 -46.26
N ALA A 2 17.08 -64.54 -45.92
CA ALA A 2 17.82 -64.05 -44.74
C ALA A 2 18.16 -62.52 -44.75
N LYS A 3 18.50 -61.97 -45.92
CA LYS A 3 18.82 -60.53 -46.08
C LYS A 3 17.66 -59.59 -45.71
N ALA A 4 16.41 -59.98 -46.01
CA ALA A 4 15.22 -59.19 -45.70
C ALA A 4 14.92 -59.16 -44.19
N LYS A 5 15.12 -60.27 -43.48
CA LYS A 5 14.99 -60.36 -42.02
C LYS A 5 16.05 -59.53 -41.28
N ALA A 6 17.29 -59.54 -41.76
CA ALA A 6 18.37 -58.71 -41.20
C ALA A 6 18.10 -57.21 -41.37
N ASN A 7 17.62 -56.78 -42.54
CA ASN A 7 17.24 -55.39 -42.80
C ASN A 7 16.03 -54.94 -41.96
N ALA A 8 15.02 -55.80 -41.77
CA ALA A 8 13.88 -55.51 -40.91
C ALA A 8 14.25 -55.38 -39.42
N ALA A 9 15.19 -56.20 -38.93
CA ALA A 9 15.73 -56.11 -37.57
C ALA A 9 16.54 -54.81 -37.36
N GLY A 10 17.34 -54.40 -38.36
CA GLY A 10 18.06 -53.12 -38.36
C GLY A 10 17.13 -51.89 -38.34
N ALA A 11 16.08 -51.90 -39.17
CA ALA A 11 15.06 -50.84 -39.20
C ALA A 11 14.29 -50.72 -37.87
N LYS A 12 13.92 -51.85 -37.25
CA LYS A 12 13.23 -51.88 -35.95
C LYS A 12 14.14 -51.38 -34.80
N ARG A 13 15.44 -51.67 -34.85
CA ARG A 13 16.45 -51.16 -33.89
C ARG A 13 16.70 -49.66 -34.06
N SER A 14 16.76 -49.17 -35.29
CA SER A 14 16.83 -47.73 -35.60
C SER A 14 15.63 -46.97 -35.05
N ASN A 15 14.40 -47.45 -35.31
CA ASN A 15 13.17 -46.85 -34.76
C ASN A 15 13.13 -46.84 -33.22
N ARG A 16 13.62 -47.90 -32.56
CA ARG A 16 13.71 -47.91 -31.08
C ARG A 16 14.74 -46.90 -30.56
N ASN A 17 15.85 -46.70 -31.27
CA ASN A 17 16.86 -45.72 -30.90
C ASN A 17 16.36 -44.27 -31.10
N THR A 18 15.65 -44.00 -32.20
CA THR A 18 15.05 -42.68 -32.45
C THR A 18 13.94 -42.35 -31.45
N LEU A 19 13.10 -43.33 -31.09
CA LEU A 19 12.08 -43.18 -30.04
C LEU A 19 12.72 -42.92 -28.67
N ARG A 20 13.80 -43.63 -28.32
CA ARG A 20 14.57 -43.39 -27.08
C ARG A 20 15.22 -42.01 -27.06
N ALA A 21 15.79 -41.55 -28.16
CA ALA A 21 16.38 -40.23 -28.28
C ALA A 21 15.32 -39.11 -28.16
N LYS A 22 14.14 -39.28 -28.79
CA LYS A 22 12.99 -38.38 -28.65
C LYS A 22 12.49 -38.32 -27.20
N ALA A 23 12.33 -39.47 -26.53
CA ALA A 23 11.92 -39.54 -25.13
C ALA A 23 12.96 -38.91 -24.18
N ALA A 24 14.26 -39.11 -24.44
CA ALA A 24 15.33 -38.46 -23.66
C ALA A 24 15.35 -36.93 -23.86
N LYS A 25 15.12 -36.44 -25.09
CA LYS A 25 14.98 -35.01 -25.38
C LYS A 25 13.74 -34.43 -24.68
N GLN A 26 12.60 -35.12 -24.74
CA GLN A 26 11.37 -34.72 -24.04
C GLN A 26 11.54 -34.65 -22.53
N ARG A 27 12.21 -35.63 -21.90
CA ARG A 27 12.52 -35.58 -20.45
C ARG A 27 13.41 -34.40 -20.08
N ARG A 28 14.44 -34.10 -20.89
CA ARG A 28 15.28 -32.90 -20.67
C ARG A 28 14.46 -31.62 -20.76
N THR A 29 13.62 -31.50 -21.79
CA THR A 29 12.72 -30.34 -21.94
C THR A 29 11.74 -30.23 -20.77
N GLN A 30 11.14 -31.34 -20.32
CA GLN A 30 10.26 -31.36 -19.15
C GLN A 30 10.98 -30.91 -17.88
N ASN A 31 12.22 -31.38 -17.64
CA ASN A 31 13.00 -30.95 -16.48
C ASN A 31 13.31 -29.45 -16.52
N TYR A 32 13.65 -28.90 -17.68
CA TYR A 32 13.87 -27.45 -17.83
C TYR A 32 12.59 -26.64 -17.61
N ILE A 33 11.44 -27.12 -18.09
CA ILE A 33 10.14 -26.49 -17.86
C ILE A 33 9.80 -26.50 -16.36
N MET A 34 9.97 -27.64 -15.68
CA MET A 34 9.70 -27.76 -14.25
C MET A 34 10.63 -26.86 -13.42
N LEU A 35 11.92 -26.78 -13.77
CA LEU A 35 12.87 -25.88 -13.13
C LEU A 35 12.51 -24.41 -13.36
N GLY A 36 12.14 -24.04 -14.60
CA GLY A 36 11.72 -22.69 -14.93
C GLY A 36 10.42 -22.28 -14.20
N ALA A 37 9.44 -23.18 -14.14
CA ALA A 37 8.21 -22.97 -13.38
C ALA A 37 8.49 -22.82 -11.88
N GLY A 38 9.36 -23.66 -11.31
CA GLY A 38 9.78 -23.55 -9.92
C GLY A 38 10.46 -22.21 -9.62
N ALA A 39 11.41 -21.80 -10.47
CA ALA A 39 12.08 -20.50 -10.33
C ALA A 39 11.10 -19.33 -10.46
N PHE A 40 10.15 -19.40 -11.39
CA PHE A 40 9.09 -18.39 -11.53
C PHE A 40 8.22 -18.29 -10.28
N PHE A 41 7.78 -19.40 -9.71
CA PHE A 41 6.99 -19.40 -8.48
C PHE A 41 7.76 -18.83 -7.29
N VAL A 42 9.05 -19.15 -7.15
CA VAL A 42 9.90 -18.57 -6.11
C VAL A 42 10.03 -17.04 -6.28
N LEU A 43 10.24 -16.57 -7.51
CA LEU A 43 10.29 -15.14 -7.80
C LEU A 43 8.94 -14.46 -7.55
N LEU A 44 7.83 -15.10 -7.92
CA LEU A 44 6.48 -14.58 -7.68
C LEU A 44 6.19 -14.45 -6.18
N ILE A 45 6.52 -15.47 -5.39
CA ILE A 45 6.36 -15.44 -3.93
C ILE A 45 7.24 -14.33 -3.34
N GLY A 46 8.51 -14.25 -3.75
CA GLY A 46 9.42 -13.19 -3.33
C GLY A 46 8.90 -11.80 -3.68
N PHE A 47 8.31 -11.64 -4.87
CA PHE A 47 7.69 -10.40 -5.32
C PHE A 47 6.48 -10.03 -4.45
N VAL A 48 5.57 -10.96 -4.19
CA VAL A 48 4.42 -10.73 -3.31
C VAL A 48 4.86 -10.33 -1.90
N ILE A 49 5.82 -11.04 -1.32
CA ILE A 49 6.38 -10.71 0.00
C ILE A 49 7.04 -9.33 -0.01
N PHE A 50 7.84 -9.02 -1.04
CA PHE A 50 8.50 -7.72 -1.18
C PHE A 50 7.49 -6.58 -1.25
N PHE A 51 6.45 -6.72 -2.06
CA PHE A 51 5.39 -5.71 -2.17
C PHE A 51 4.62 -5.56 -0.87
N GLN A 52 4.28 -6.67 -0.20
CA GLN A 52 3.57 -6.65 1.07
C GLN A 52 4.41 -5.99 2.17
N VAL A 53 5.71 -6.27 2.26
CA VAL A 53 6.58 -5.61 3.24
C VAL A 53 6.68 -4.13 2.92
N ARG A 54 6.99 -3.77 1.66
CA ARG A 54 7.10 -2.38 1.22
C ARG A 54 5.85 -1.54 1.50
N SER A 55 4.65 -2.10 1.31
CA SER A 55 3.39 -1.38 1.52
C SER A 55 3.04 -1.16 2.99
N ASN A 56 3.62 -1.96 3.90
CA ASN A 56 3.38 -1.86 5.34
C ASN A 56 4.56 -1.25 6.10
N LEU A 57 5.61 -0.82 5.39
CA LEU A 57 6.68 -0.06 6.02
C LEU A 57 6.18 1.36 6.30
N PRO A 58 6.31 1.84 7.55
CA PRO A 58 5.91 3.20 7.87
C PRO A 58 6.70 4.20 7.04
N VAL A 59 6.08 5.33 6.71
CA VAL A 59 6.81 6.44 6.11
C VAL A 59 7.77 7.05 7.14
N ALA A 60 8.85 7.67 6.67
CA ALA A 60 9.83 8.27 7.57
C ALA A 60 9.15 9.33 8.45
N GLY A 61 9.23 9.17 9.78
CA GLY A 61 8.57 10.05 10.74
C GLY A 61 7.12 9.70 11.06
N GLU A 62 6.59 8.58 10.57
CA GLU A 62 5.28 8.08 11.00
C GLU A 62 5.34 7.60 12.46
N GLU A 63 4.38 8.07 13.25
CA GLU A 63 4.20 7.66 14.64
C GLU A 63 2.84 6.98 14.79
N SER A 64 2.82 5.81 15.44
CA SER A 64 1.58 5.10 15.77
C SER A 64 1.25 5.33 17.25
N LEU A 65 0.05 5.85 17.50
CA LEU A 65 -0.43 6.17 18.83
C LEU A 65 -1.59 5.23 19.21
N SER A 66 -1.75 4.96 20.51
CA SER A 66 -2.89 4.17 20.96
C SER A 66 -4.19 4.94 20.69
N SER A 67 -5.19 4.29 20.12
CA SER A 67 -6.49 4.93 19.90
C SER A 67 -7.15 5.33 21.23
N GLN A 68 -7.69 6.54 21.29
CA GLN A 68 -8.51 7.02 22.41
C GLN A 68 -10.02 6.85 22.15
N GLY A 69 -10.38 6.10 21.11
CA GLY A 69 -11.76 5.82 20.73
C GLY A 69 -12.37 6.90 19.81
N ASN A 70 -13.70 6.84 19.70
CA ASN A 70 -14.54 7.66 18.84
C ASN A 70 -15.82 7.98 19.63
N THR A 71 -15.71 8.95 20.54
CA THR A 71 -16.84 9.35 21.38
C THR A 71 -17.30 10.72 20.94
N HIS A 72 -18.50 10.79 20.38
CA HIS A 72 -19.11 12.07 20.04
C HIS A 72 -19.52 12.83 21.31
N ILE A 73 -19.17 14.11 21.38
CA ILE A 73 -19.51 15.04 22.46
C ILE A 73 -20.24 16.26 21.93
N ASN A 74 -20.99 16.94 22.80
CA ASN A 74 -21.75 18.13 22.41
C ASN A 74 -20.84 19.24 21.92
N PHE A 75 -21.26 19.92 20.85
CA PHE A 75 -20.55 21.07 20.30
C PHE A 75 -20.21 22.10 21.39
N GLY A 76 -18.96 22.55 21.39
CA GLY A 76 -18.43 23.52 22.33
C GLY A 76 -18.00 22.95 23.68
N SER A 77 -18.32 21.69 23.99
CA SER A 77 -17.86 21.02 25.21
C SER A 77 -16.36 20.69 25.13
N PRO A 78 -15.61 20.72 26.22
CA PRO A 78 -14.24 20.22 26.22
C PRO A 78 -14.22 18.70 26.14
N SER A 79 -13.14 18.12 25.61
CA SER A 79 -12.91 16.67 25.74
C SER A 79 -12.96 16.23 27.21
N PRO A 80 -13.72 15.16 27.55
CA PRO A 80 -13.79 14.62 28.92
C PRO A 80 -12.52 13.89 29.37
N ILE A 81 -11.57 13.66 28.44
CA ILE A 81 -10.26 13.07 28.71
C ILE A 81 -9.15 13.91 28.07
N ALA A 82 -7.93 13.82 28.60
CA ALA A 82 -6.78 14.40 27.93
C ALA A 82 -6.42 13.60 26.68
N TYR A 83 -6.11 14.28 25.58
CA TYR A 83 -5.56 13.62 24.41
C TYR A 83 -4.14 13.10 24.69
N ASN A 84 -3.76 11.99 24.06
CA ASN A 84 -2.46 11.36 24.23
C ASN A 84 -1.39 11.90 23.25
N SER A 85 -1.74 12.88 22.44
CA SER A 85 -0.91 13.48 21.41
C SER A 85 -1.33 14.92 21.15
N THR A 86 -0.43 15.68 20.53
CA THR A 86 -0.68 17.06 20.10
C THR A 86 0.00 17.26 18.74
N PRO A 87 -0.75 17.41 17.64
CA PRO A 87 -2.22 17.40 17.56
C PRO A 87 -2.81 15.99 17.84
N PRO A 88 -4.07 15.90 18.31
CA PRO A 88 -4.72 14.62 18.57
C PRO A 88 -5.13 13.91 17.28
N THR A 89 -5.04 12.58 17.29
CA THR A 89 -5.37 11.72 16.14
C THR A 89 -6.60 10.83 16.37
N SER A 90 -7.13 10.79 17.59
CA SER A 90 -8.35 10.06 17.96
C SER A 90 -8.87 10.56 19.32
N GLY A 91 -10.05 10.09 19.74
CA GLY A 91 -10.64 10.41 21.03
C GLY A 91 -11.96 11.16 20.90
N PRO A 92 -12.46 11.74 22.01
CA PRO A 92 -13.72 12.47 22.00
C PRO A 92 -13.70 13.68 21.06
N HIS A 93 -14.77 13.92 20.31
CA HIS A 93 -14.83 14.98 19.30
C HIS A 93 -16.29 15.38 19.01
N TYR A 94 -16.52 16.50 18.34
CA TYR A 94 -17.87 17.01 18.08
C TYR A 94 -18.60 16.21 17.00
N ASP A 95 -19.93 16.21 17.00
CA ASP A 95 -20.78 15.54 15.98
C ASP A 95 -20.77 16.22 14.60
N ASN A 96 -20.19 17.42 14.51
CA ASN A 96 -20.11 18.17 13.27
C ASN A 96 -18.67 18.36 12.81
N LEU A 97 -18.50 18.34 11.49
CA LEU A 97 -17.24 18.64 10.80
C LEU A 97 -17.01 20.15 10.70
N VAL A 98 -15.74 20.55 10.55
CA VAL A 98 -15.43 21.80 9.84
C VAL A 98 -15.49 21.56 8.34
N ALA A 99 -15.83 22.60 7.58
CA ALA A 99 -15.79 22.51 6.12
C ALA A 99 -14.36 22.20 5.64
N TRP A 100 -14.23 21.38 4.61
CA TRP A 100 -12.94 21.14 3.95
C TRP A 100 -12.42 22.44 3.33
N GLY A 101 -11.17 22.81 3.61
CA GLY A 101 -10.65 24.09 3.17
C GLY A 101 -9.46 24.63 3.97
N ILE A 102 -9.14 25.89 3.71
CA ILE A 102 -8.07 26.63 4.35
C ILE A 102 -8.68 27.58 5.38
N TYR A 103 -8.20 27.52 6.61
CA TYR A 103 -8.60 28.42 7.69
C TYR A 103 -7.42 29.31 8.08
N ASP A 104 -7.69 30.59 8.29
CA ASP A 104 -6.71 31.54 8.83
C ASP A 104 -6.74 31.57 10.37
N GLU A 105 -7.79 31.02 10.98
CA GLU A 105 -7.98 30.94 12.42
C GLU A 105 -7.91 29.46 12.88
N PRO A 106 -7.25 29.18 14.02
CA PRO A 106 -7.15 27.83 14.54
C PRO A 106 -8.52 27.19 14.76
N GLN A 107 -8.67 25.95 14.30
CA GLN A 107 -9.86 25.15 14.59
C GLN A 107 -9.65 24.33 15.87
N ARG A 108 -10.72 24.13 16.64
CA ARG A 108 -10.65 23.26 17.83
C ARG A 108 -10.29 21.85 17.41
N TYR A 109 -9.47 21.18 18.21
CA TYR A 109 -9.11 19.79 17.97
C TYR A 109 -10.33 18.87 17.92
N GLU A 110 -11.34 19.08 18.76
CA GLU A 110 -12.59 18.32 18.75
C GLU A 110 -13.34 18.41 17.41
N HIS A 111 -13.14 19.45 16.58
CA HIS A 111 -13.66 19.44 15.21
C HIS A 111 -12.76 18.62 14.29
N LEU A 112 -11.46 18.90 14.33
CA LEU A 112 -10.50 18.33 13.39
C LEU A 112 -10.36 16.80 13.58
N VAL A 113 -10.59 16.28 14.78
CA VAL A 113 -10.64 14.84 15.03
C VAL A 113 -11.82 14.18 14.29
N HIS A 114 -12.99 14.83 14.17
CA HIS A 114 -14.08 14.31 13.32
C HIS A 114 -13.65 14.31 11.85
N ASN A 115 -13.01 15.39 11.38
CA ASN A 115 -12.48 15.41 10.01
C ASN A 115 -11.45 14.29 9.76
N LEU A 116 -10.62 13.94 10.76
CA LEU A 116 -9.71 12.80 10.69
C LEU A 116 -10.44 11.45 10.71
N GLU A 117 -11.51 11.31 11.50
CA GLU A 117 -12.36 10.12 11.51
C GLU A 117 -12.96 9.83 10.13
N ASP A 118 -13.40 10.87 9.43
CA ASP A 118 -13.96 10.79 8.07
C ASP A 118 -12.88 10.60 6.98
N GLY A 119 -11.64 10.30 7.37
CA GLY A 119 -10.53 10.04 6.45
C GLY A 119 -9.93 11.31 5.84
N GLY A 120 -10.18 12.47 6.43
CA GLY A 120 -9.61 13.74 6.02
C GLY A 120 -8.12 13.84 6.32
N VAL A 121 -7.44 14.70 5.57
CA VAL A 121 -6.04 15.07 5.80
C VAL A 121 -6.01 16.45 6.45
N ILE A 122 -5.44 16.52 7.64
CA ILE A 122 -5.30 17.79 8.37
C ILE A 122 -3.83 18.21 8.37
N VAL A 123 -3.58 19.41 7.86
CA VAL A 123 -2.27 20.05 7.89
C VAL A 123 -2.29 21.07 9.01
N TYR A 124 -1.61 20.73 10.11
CA TYR A 124 -1.45 21.62 11.25
C TYR A 124 -0.21 22.49 11.07
N TYR A 125 -0.31 23.76 11.45
CA TYR A 125 0.86 24.64 11.59
C TYR A 125 0.79 25.44 12.89
N GLN A 126 1.95 25.70 13.48
CA GLN A 126 2.07 26.56 14.65
C GLN A 126 3.27 27.48 14.47
N CYS A 127 3.02 28.79 14.42
CA CYS A 127 4.06 29.78 14.20
C CYS A 127 3.96 30.89 15.25
N ALA A 128 4.69 30.72 16.35
CA ALA A 128 4.66 31.63 17.50
C ALA A 128 5.01 33.08 17.13
N ASP A 129 5.99 33.26 16.23
CA ASP A 129 6.46 34.59 15.79
C ASP A 129 5.85 35.02 14.43
N GLY A 130 4.90 34.23 13.91
CA GLY A 130 4.41 34.36 12.53
C GLY A 130 5.35 33.73 11.50
N CYS A 131 4.78 33.11 10.46
CA CYS A 131 5.54 32.46 9.39
C CYS A 131 4.80 32.61 8.03
N PRO A 132 4.53 33.85 7.58
CA PRO A 132 3.64 34.08 6.44
C PRO A 132 4.12 33.39 5.16
N GLU A 133 5.43 33.24 4.96
CA GLU A 133 6.01 32.52 3.83
C GLU A 133 5.66 31.02 3.88
N VAL A 134 5.86 30.38 5.04
CA VAL A 134 5.52 28.95 5.22
C VAL A 134 4.03 28.71 5.06
N VAL A 135 3.19 29.57 5.64
CA VAL A 135 1.74 29.45 5.48
C VAL A 135 1.33 29.63 4.01
N ALA A 136 1.96 30.55 3.27
CA ALA A 136 1.69 30.71 1.86
C ALA A 136 2.06 29.44 1.05
N GLU A 137 3.23 28.86 1.33
CA GLU A 137 3.64 27.59 0.70
C GLU A 137 2.69 26.44 1.04
N LEU A 138 2.28 26.30 2.30
CA LEU A 138 1.29 25.28 2.71
C LEU A 138 -0.04 25.46 1.97
N LYS A 139 -0.51 26.71 1.82
CA LYS A 139 -1.73 27.02 1.05
C LYS A 139 -1.57 26.60 -0.42
N GLU A 140 -0.42 26.84 -1.03
CA GLU A 140 -0.15 26.39 -2.40
C GLU A 140 -0.13 24.87 -2.53
N ILE A 141 0.41 24.16 -1.53
CA ILE A 141 0.43 22.69 -1.50
C ILE A 141 -0.98 22.10 -1.41
N VAL A 142 -1.84 22.63 -0.53
CA VAL A 142 -3.16 22.03 -0.26
C VAL A 142 -4.24 22.42 -1.28
N ARG A 143 -4.13 23.60 -1.92
CA ARG A 143 -5.13 24.11 -2.88
C ARG A 143 -5.54 23.13 -3.97
N PRO A 144 -4.62 22.48 -4.71
CA PRO A 144 -5.00 21.56 -5.78
C PRO A 144 -5.84 20.36 -5.30
N TYR A 145 -5.66 19.92 -4.06
CA TYR A 145 -6.45 18.83 -3.47
C TYR A 145 -7.86 19.31 -3.13
N ILE A 146 -7.96 20.49 -2.51
CA ILE A 146 -9.24 21.12 -2.18
C ILE A 146 -10.05 21.42 -3.46
N ASP A 147 -9.41 21.97 -4.49
CA ASP A 147 -10.06 22.30 -5.77
C ASP A 147 -10.57 21.06 -6.51
N ARG A 148 -9.96 19.90 -6.30
CA ARG A 148 -10.43 18.59 -6.80
C ARG A 148 -11.61 18.03 -5.99
N GLY A 149 -11.88 18.59 -4.82
CA GLY A 149 -12.90 18.11 -3.89
C GLY A 149 -12.39 17.06 -2.88
N ASP A 150 -11.08 16.96 -2.69
CA ASP A 150 -10.52 16.07 -1.67
C ASP A 150 -10.74 16.65 -0.26
N HIS A 151 -10.86 15.76 0.73
CA HIS A 151 -11.07 16.12 2.14
C HIS A 151 -9.76 16.58 2.80
N VAL A 152 -9.46 17.86 2.69
CA VAL A 152 -8.26 18.48 3.29
C VAL A 152 -8.65 19.68 4.13
N VAL A 153 -8.02 19.82 5.30
CA VAL A 153 -8.06 21.03 6.12
C VAL A 153 -6.65 21.54 6.36
N LEU A 154 -6.42 22.83 6.17
CA LEU A 154 -5.24 23.54 6.65
C LEU A 154 -5.69 24.49 7.77
N ALA A 155 -5.17 24.29 8.99
CA ALA A 155 -5.58 25.02 10.20
C ALA A 155 -4.50 25.06 11.28
#